data_AF-A0A9X0I9P5-F1
#
_entry.id   AF-A0A9X0I9P5-F1
#
_cell.length_a   1.000
_cell.length_b   1.000
_cell.length_c   1.000
_cell.angle_alpha   90.00
_cell.angle_beta   90.00
_cell.angle_gamma   90.00
#
_symmetry.space_group_name_H-M   'P 1'
#
loop_
_entity.id
_entity.type
_entity.pdbx_description
1 polymer ?
#
loop_
_entity_poly.entity_id
_entity_poly.type
_entity_poly.pdbx_seq_one_letter_code
_entity_poly.pdbx_strand_id
1 'polypeptide(L)'
;MVEQATPLALWQRNLDLVTQTLDKAGIDYFCVRHADDLRSAVAVPLARKGETLRVLQELAGQPQVTVSVVNAQGKQVSASEQGAIVQVFHCVSDPGSTTIIGSRFASEVEFWQLVTPSDRPTAEIVAPRGNQVAASLPAQGEPVTVPASRLTRFAPERGEPGRYRSRAEFAGLGHEHVTFPIDAVYTWVDGNDTDWLERKNRALRQQAGAEINEVALDPSRYVSRDELRYSLRSLVGFLPWIRMIYLVTDDQIPPWLDVDHPMIKVVRHRDIFRDTGQLPTFNSHAIESRLHRIEGLSEHFIYVNDDMFFGRPLLPTKFFHANGIAKFFPSPAQLDVGPATIHDAPVTAAGKNNRRHIQDRFGRTITQKMRHVPYALRKSVLEDIERQLTDEVLGTADHQFRHPADLSIPSSLQHYWSYFSGKATPATIAYTYADLAHPATPVQLARLLARRDRDAFCLNDTESAEVSIPEQHAMLTEFLTAYFPFRAPFELPADVEAERARHTATALASASLPRHATPAAARPSRDGQVDGAIGDREPVG
;
A
#
# COMPACT_ATOMS: atom_id res chain seq x y z
N MET A 1 -11.11 19.26 -15.38
CA MET A 1 -9.71 19.22 -14.92
C MET A 1 -9.70 19.44 -13.43
N VAL A 2 -8.94 18.65 -12.67
CA VAL A 2 -8.81 18.78 -11.21
C VAL A 2 -7.41 18.39 -10.78
N GLU A 3 -6.90 18.98 -9.70
CA GLU A 3 -5.57 18.63 -9.14
C GLU A 3 -5.60 17.33 -8.32
N GLN A 4 -6.74 17.00 -7.74
CA GLN A 4 -6.95 15.80 -6.93
C GLN A 4 -8.15 15.03 -7.46
N ALA A 5 -7.95 13.74 -7.73
CA ALA A 5 -9.00 12.80 -8.02
C ALA A 5 -8.55 11.40 -7.63
N THR A 6 -9.47 10.61 -7.08
CA THR A 6 -9.24 9.18 -6.86
C THR A 6 -10.31 8.35 -7.55
N PRO A 7 -9.97 7.13 -8.00
CA PRO A 7 -10.91 6.09 -8.37
C PRO A 7 -12.14 5.97 -7.45
N LEU A 8 -11.93 5.93 -6.12
CA LEU A 8 -13.02 5.76 -5.16
C LEU A 8 -13.92 7.00 -5.10
N ALA A 9 -13.36 8.21 -5.11
CA ALA A 9 -14.14 9.43 -5.11
C ALA A 9 -15.05 9.52 -6.36
N LEU A 10 -14.56 9.06 -7.51
CA LEU A 10 -15.37 9.04 -8.74
C LEU A 10 -16.41 7.92 -8.75
N TRP A 11 -16.08 6.74 -8.25
CA TRP A 11 -17.05 5.68 -8.02
C TRP A 11 -18.24 6.20 -7.18
N GLN A 12 -17.93 6.90 -6.07
CA GLN A 12 -18.94 7.45 -5.17
C GLN A 12 -19.74 8.57 -5.83
N ARG A 13 -19.05 9.56 -6.43
CA ARG A 13 -19.69 10.68 -7.11
C ARG A 13 -20.66 10.23 -8.21
N ASN A 14 -20.31 9.18 -8.95
CA ASN A 14 -21.17 8.63 -9.99
C ASN A 14 -22.39 7.92 -9.40
N LEU A 15 -22.23 7.17 -8.31
CA LEU A 15 -23.36 6.54 -7.61
C LEU A 15 -24.29 7.58 -6.98
N ASP A 16 -23.74 8.60 -6.33
CA ASP A 16 -24.48 9.72 -5.74
C ASP A 16 -25.29 10.45 -6.81
N LEU A 17 -24.69 10.74 -7.98
CA LEU A 17 -25.39 11.40 -9.08
C LEU A 17 -26.61 10.59 -9.54
N VAL A 18 -26.44 9.28 -9.76
CA VAL A 18 -27.53 8.42 -10.22
C VAL A 18 -28.64 8.30 -9.18
N THR A 19 -28.28 7.99 -7.92
CA THR A 19 -29.24 7.78 -6.84
C THR A 19 -30.05 9.04 -6.54
N GLN A 20 -29.40 10.20 -6.43
CA GLN A 20 -30.08 11.49 -6.24
C GLN A 20 -31.00 11.85 -7.41
N THR A 21 -30.61 11.48 -8.64
CA THR A 21 -31.42 11.73 -9.83
C THR A 21 -32.70 10.88 -9.82
N LEU A 22 -32.58 9.59 -9.45
CA LEU A 22 -33.73 8.69 -9.33
C LEU A 22 -34.66 9.11 -8.19
N ASP A 23 -34.11 9.52 -7.04
CA ASP A 23 -34.91 10.01 -5.90
C ASP A 23 -35.68 11.29 -6.27
N LYS A 24 -35.06 12.25 -6.95
CA LYS A 24 -35.73 13.48 -7.43
C LYS A 24 -36.87 13.19 -8.41
N ALA A 25 -36.75 12.14 -9.21
CA ALA A 25 -37.76 11.71 -10.17
C ALA A 25 -38.85 10.81 -9.56
N GLY A 26 -38.73 10.40 -8.28
CA GLY A 26 -39.66 9.46 -7.67
C GLY A 26 -39.63 8.07 -8.33
N ILE A 27 -38.48 7.66 -8.85
CA ILE A 27 -38.26 6.34 -9.43
C ILE A 27 -37.72 5.44 -8.33
N ASP A 28 -38.43 4.35 -8.02
CA ASP A 28 -37.95 3.39 -7.01
C ASP A 28 -36.78 2.57 -7.54
N TYR A 29 -35.80 2.33 -6.67
CA TYR A 29 -34.56 1.63 -6.98
C TYR A 29 -33.93 1.00 -5.73
N PHE A 30 -32.97 0.10 -5.95
CA PHE A 30 -32.07 -0.37 -4.90
C PHE A 30 -30.66 -0.58 -5.46
N CYS A 31 -29.63 -0.26 -4.68
CA CYS A 31 -28.24 -0.51 -5.06
C CYS A 31 -27.91 -2.01 -5.05
N VAL A 32 -27.09 -2.44 -6.00
CA VAL A 32 -26.67 -3.82 -6.24
C VAL A 32 -25.17 -3.95 -6.04
N ARG A 33 -24.71 -5.06 -5.47
CA ARG A 33 -23.27 -5.41 -5.44
C ARG A 33 -22.81 -5.84 -6.84
N HIS A 34 -22.20 -4.91 -7.56
CA HIS A 34 -21.71 -5.11 -8.91
C HIS A 34 -20.60 -6.19 -8.96
N ALA A 35 -20.51 -6.97 -10.05
CA ALA A 35 -19.52 -8.03 -10.18
C ALA A 35 -18.06 -7.51 -10.22
N ASP A 36 -17.85 -6.33 -10.81
CA ASP A 36 -16.60 -5.54 -10.78
C ASP A 36 -16.68 -4.49 -9.66
N ASP A 37 -15.80 -4.59 -8.65
CA ASP A 37 -15.75 -3.68 -7.51
C ASP A 37 -15.42 -2.22 -7.88
N LEU A 38 -14.89 -1.98 -9.08
CA LEU A 38 -14.62 -0.63 -9.54
C LEU A 38 -15.84 0.06 -10.16
N ARG A 39 -16.97 -0.62 -10.29
CA ARG A 39 -18.24 -0.02 -10.75
C ARG A 39 -19.31 -0.14 -9.69
N SER A 40 -20.32 0.72 -9.78
CA SER A 40 -21.52 0.63 -8.96
C SER A 40 -22.72 0.27 -9.84
N ALA A 41 -23.77 -0.28 -9.23
CA ALA A 41 -24.99 -0.56 -9.94
C ALA A 41 -26.22 -0.27 -9.09
N VAL A 42 -27.29 0.17 -9.76
CA VAL A 42 -28.63 0.33 -9.20
C VAL A 42 -29.62 -0.46 -10.05
N ALA A 43 -30.52 -1.17 -9.38
CA ALA A 43 -31.62 -1.88 -10.00
C ALA A 43 -32.86 -0.99 -10.04
N VAL A 44 -33.46 -0.89 -11.23
CA VAL A 44 -34.73 -0.20 -11.48
C VAL A 44 -35.70 -1.19 -12.12
N PRO A 45 -37.00 -1.17 -11.79
CA PRO A 45 -37.98 -2.02 -12.46
C PRO A 45 -38.00 -1.79 -13.98
N LEU A 46 -37.97 -2.86 -14.77
CA LEU A 46 -38.01 -2.78 -16.24
C LEU A 46 -39.22 -1.99 -16.76
N ALA A 47 -40.36 -2.05 -16.06
CA ALA A 47 -41.55 -1.27 -16.38
C ALA A 47 -41.33 0.26 -16.35
N ARG A 48 -40.34 0.75 -15.59
CA ARG A 48 -39.97 2.18 -15.48
C ARG A 48 -38.82 2.57 -16.41
N LYS A 49 -38.36 1.67 -17.31
CA LYS A 49 -37.21 1.90 -18.20
C LYS A 49 -37.34 3.18 -19.03
N GLY A 50 -38.49 3.40 -19.68
CA GLY A 50 -38.69 4.57 -20.53
C GLY A 50 -38.67 5.91 -19.79
N GLU A 51 -39.20 5.95 -18.57
CA GLU A 51 -39.12 7.13 -17.70
C GLU A 51 -37.69 7.37 -17.20
N THR A 52 -37.03 6.30 -16.75
CA THR A 52 -35.65 6.35 -16.27
C THR A 52 -34.69 6.85 -17.35
N LEU A 53 -34.83 6.35 -18.59
CA LEU A 53 -34.01 6.81 -19.72
C LEU A 53 -34.18 8.31 -19.98
N ARG A 54 -35.41 8.84 -19.91
CA ARG A 54 -35.64 10.29 -20.08
C ARG A 54 -34.91 11.11 -19.03
N VAL A 55 -35.05 10.74 -17.76
CA VAL A 55 -34.39 11.46 -16.65
C VAL A 55 -32.87 11.36 -16.75
N LEU A 56 -32.31 10.19 -17.08
CA LEU A 56 -30.86 10.05 -17.22
C LEU A 56 -30.32 10.79 -18.45
N GLN A 57 -31.10 10.92 -19.54
CA GLN A 57 -30.70 11.69 -20.71
C GLN A 57 -30.48 13.18 -20.36
N GLU A 58 -31.23 13.73 -19.42
CA GLU A 58 -31.05 15.11 -18.95
C GLU A 58 -29.67 15.30 -18.28
N LEU A 59 -29.11 14.26 -17.65
CA LEU A 59 -27.77 14.30 -17.08
C LEU A 59 -26.68 14.43 -18.15
N ALA A 60 -26.90 13.93 -19.36
CA ALA A 60 -25.95 14.07 -20.46
C ALA A 60 -25.73 15.53 -20.89
N GLY A 61 -26.66 16.43 -20.52
CA GLY A 61 -26.51 17.88 -20.72
C GLY A 61 -25.60 18.55 -19.68
N GLN A 62 -25.23 17.87 -18.60
CA GLN A 62 -24.36 18.43 -17.57
C GLN A 62 -22.88 18.35 -17.98
N PRO A 63 -22.06 19.37 -17.67
CA PRO A 63 -20.63 19.34 -17.99
C PRO A 63 -19.93 18.11 -17.39
N GLN A 64 -19.08 17.46 -18.19
CA GLN A 64 -18.25 16.30 -17.80
C GLN A 64 -19.02 15.01 -17.50
N VAL A 65 -20.36 15.02 -17.52
CA VAL A 65 -21.16 13.80 -17.35
C VAL A 65 -21.34 13.13 -18.69
N THR A 66 -21.03 11.84 -18.76
CA THR A 66 -21.29 10.98 -19.90
C THR A 66 -22.36 9.97 -19.52
N VAL A 67 -23.35 9.83 -20.41
CA VAL A 67 -24.38 8.80 -20.33
C VAL A 67 -24.25 7.93 -21.58
N SER A 68 -24.03 6.64 -21.39
CA SER A 68 -23.92 5.68 -22.49
C SER A 68 -24.81 4.47 -22.22
N VAL A 69 -25.28 3.83 -23.29
CA VAL A 69 -26.03 2.58 -23.21
C VAL A 69 -25.14 1.43 -23.66
N VAL A 70 -25.02 0.42 -22.82
CA VAL A 70 -24.18 -0.76 -23.06
C VAL A 70 -24.94 -2.06 -22.80
N ASN A 71 -24.45 -3.16 -23.34
CA ASN A 71 -24.91 -4.49 -22.94
C ASN A 71 -24.14 -5.02 -21.72
N ALA A 72 -24.45 -6.24 -21.27
CA ALA A 72 -23.79 -6.87 -20.12
C ALA A 72 -22.26 -7.02 -20.28
N GLN A 73 -21.74 -7.04 -21.51
CA GLN A 73 -20.30 -7.10 -21.81
C GLN A 73 -19.66 -5.71 -21.92
N GLY A 74 -20.43 -4.63 -21.74
CA GLY A 74 -19.95 -3.25 -21.84
C GLY A 74 -19.82 -2.72 -23.27
N LYS A 75 -20.35 -3.42 -24.27
CA LYS A 75 -20.38 -2.95 -25.66
C LYS A 75 -21.51 -1.94 -25.83
N GLN A 76 -21.29 -0.85 -26.56
CA GLN A 76 -22.36 0.11 -26.87
C GLN A 76 -23.47 -0.53 -27.70
N VAL A 77 -24.72 -0.28 -27.29
CA VAL A 77 -25.93 -0.83 -27.90
C VAL A 77 -27.07 0.17 -27.89
N SER A 78 -28.15 -0.16 -28.62
CA SER A 78 -29.39 0.62 -28.58
C SER A 78 -30.07 0.47 -27.22
N ALA A 79 -30.72 1.55 -26.74
CA ALA A 79 -31.59 1.50 -25.57
C ALA A 79 -32.75 0.49 -25.69
N SER A 80 -33.15 0.14 -26.92
CA SER A 80 -34.17 -0.87 -27.18
C SER A 80 -33.67 -2.32 -27.02
N GLU A 81 -32.36 -2.54 -26.95
CA GLU A 81 -31.79 -3.89 -26.83
C GLU A 81 -32.19 -4.54 -25.49
N GLN A 82 -32.45 -5.85 -25.55
CA GLN A 82 -32.73 -6.64 -24.36
C GLN A 82 -31.47 -6.72 -23.49
N GLY A 83 -31.61 -6.46 -22.19
CA GLY A 83 -30.46 -6.42 -21.28
C GLY A 83 -29.59 -5.16 -21.42
N ALA A 84 -30.06 -4.12 -22.12
CA ALA A 84 -29.39 -2.83 -22.14
C ALA A 84 -29.29 -2.21 -20.73
N ILE A 85 -28.12 -1.68 -20.43
CA ILE A 85 -27.72 -1.05 -19.16
C ILE A 85 -27.31 0.39 -19.47
N VAL A 86 -27.68 1.35 -18.62
CA VAL A 86 -27.24 2.74 -18.76
C VAL A 86 -26.05 2.97 -17.85
N GLN A 87 -24.92 3.39 -18.41
CA GLN A 87 -23.76 3.84 -17.63
C GLN A 87 -23.79 5.36 -17.50
N VAL A 88 -23.59 5.84 -16.28
CA VAL A 88 -23.45 7.27 -15.97
C VAL A 88 -22.12 7.46 -15.27
N PHE A 89 -21.29 8.35 -15.80
CA PHE A 89 -19.99 8.65 -15.21
C PHE A 89 -19.49 10.05 -15.53
N HIS A 90 -18.70 10.59 -14.61
CA HIS A 90 -17.90 11.78 -14.89
C HIS A 90 -16.60 11.42 -15.60
N CYS A 91 -16.26 12.18 -16.64
CA CYS A 91 -14.93 12.18 -17.27
C CYS A 91 -14.07 13.24 -16.59
N VAL A 92 -13.07 12.80 -15.82
CA VAL A 92 -12.16 13.70 -15.10
C VAL A 92 -10.74 13.51 -15.59
N SER A 93 -10.12 14.61 -16.01
CA SER A 93 -8.71 14.67 -16.37
C SER A 93 -7.89 15.46 -15.35
N ASP A 94 -6.59 15.14 -15.30
CA ASP A 94 -5.59 15.99 -14.65
C ASP A 94 -5.43 17.34 -15.38
N PRO A 95 -4.75 18.34 -14.78
CA PRO A 95 -4.57 19.65 -15.41
C PRO A 95 -3.81 19.59 -16.75
N GLY A 96 -2.92 18.60 -16.93
CA GLY A 96 -2.20 18.37 -18.18
C GLY A 96 -2.99 17.59 -19.24
N SER A 97 -4.21 17.12 -18.92
CA SER A 97 -5.03 16.27 -19.78
C SER A 97 -4.31 15.01 -20.29
N THR A 98 -3.40 14.47 -19.48
CA THR A 98 -2.58 13.30 -19.81
C THR A 98 -3.25 11.98 -19.41
N THR A 99 -4.08 12.01 -18.36
CA THR A 99 -4.77 10.86 -17.80
C THR A 99 -6.25 11.19 -17.62
N ILE A 100 -7.12 10.30 -18.10
CA ILE A 100 -8.57 10.43 -17.95
C ILE A 100 -9.08 9.30 -17.06
N ILE A 101 -9.76 9.66 -15.98
CA ILE A 101 -10.61 8.76 -15.21
C ILE A 101 -12.04 8.87 -15.75
N GLY A 102 -12.64 7.74 -16.14
CA GLY A 102 -13.95 7.72 -16.81
C GLY A 102 -14.77 6.46 -16.54
N SER A 103 -15.27 5.82 -17.61
CA SER A 103 -16.28 4.74 -17.56
C SER A 103 -15.90 3.51 -16.74
N ARG A 104 -14.61 3.31 -16.45
CA ARG A 104 -14.15 2.26 -15.54
C ARG A 104 -14.77 2.36 -14.14
N PHE A 105 -15.18 3.56 -13.73
CA PHE A 105 -15.79 3.85 -12.42
C PHE A 105 -17.26 4.28 -12.52
N ALA A 106 -17.95 3.86 -13.59
CA ALA A 106 -19.33 4.24 -13.83
C ALA A 106 -20.30 3.67 -12.78
N SER A 107 -21.41 4.39 -12.60
CA SER A 107 -22.62 3.87 -11.98
C SER A 107 -23.55 3.36 -13.07
N GLU A 108 -24.00 2.12 -12.93
CA GLU A 108 -24.77 1.41 -13.95
C GLU A 108 -26.22 1.23 -13.50
N VAL A 109 -27.18 1.63 -14.34
CA VAL A 109 -28.61 1.45 -14.11
C VAL A 109 -29.06 0.21 -14.85
N GLU A 110 -29.41 -0.81 -14.07
CA GLU A 110 -29.89 -2.11 -14.55
C GLU A 110 -31.41 -2.16 -14.49
N PHE A 111 -32.03 -2.67 -15.56
CA PHE A 111 -33.48 -2.82 -15.63
C PHE A 111 -33.91 -4.26 -15.30
N TRP A 112 -34.42 -4.47 -14.09
CA TRP A 112 -34.75 -5.79 -13.56
C TRP A 112 -36.18 -6.21 -13.94
N GLN A 113 -36.34 -7.45 -14.39
CA GLN A 113 -37.61 -7.96 -14.90
C GLN A 113 -38.40 -8.67 -13.81
N LEU A 114 -39.67 -8.31 -13.62
CA LEU A 114 -40.61 -9.09 -12.81
C LEU A 114 -41.04 -10.34 -13.59
N VAL A 115 -40.84 -11.51 -12.98
CA VAL A 115 -41.20 -12.82 -13.53
C VAL A 115 -42.07 -13.54 -12.50
N THR A 116 -43.14 -14.19 -12.96
CA THR A 116 -43.93 -15.10 -12.12
C THR A 116 -43.72 -16.50 -12.68
N PRO A 117 -42.84 -17.31 -12.07
CA PRO A 117 -42.58 -18.67 -12.54
C PRO A 117 -43.86 -19.52 -12.50
N SER A 118 -44.04 -20.42 -13.46
CA SER A 118 -45.20 -21.32 -13.50
C SER A 118 -45.12 -22.44 -12.45
N ASP A 119 -43.91 -22.73 -11.96
CA ASP A 119 -43.57 -23.82 -11.04
C ASP A 119 -43.43 -23.37 -9.58
N ARG A 120 -43.51 -22.06 -9.29
CA ARG A 120 -43.32 -21.51 -7.94
C ARG A 120 -44.37 -20.44 -7.62
N PRO A 121 -44.86 -20.37 -6.37
CA PRO A 121 -45.91 -19.44 -5.99
C PRO A 121 -45.44 -17.99 -5.81
N THR A 122 -44.13 -17.74 -5.78
CA THR A 122 -43.55 -16.43 -5.46
C THR A 122 -43.04 -15.75 -6.71
N ALA A 123 -43.53 -14.54 -6.99
CA ALA A 123 -42.97 -13.70 -8.04
C ALA A 123 -41.52 -13.33 -7.71
N GLU A 124 -40.67 -13.29 -8.72
CA GLU A 124 -39.25 -12.98 -8.62
C GLU A 124 -38.92 -11.76 -9.49
N ILE A 125 -37.89 -11.02 -9.12
CA ILE A 125 -37.23 -10.06 -10.00
C ILE A 125 -35.90 -10.65 -10.48
N VAL A 126 -35.63 -10.53 -11.77
CA VAL A 126 -34.46 -11.13 -12.42
C VAL A 126 -33.55 -10.02 -12.95
N ALA A 127 -32.27 -10.11 -12.61
CA ALA A 127 -31.24 -9.19 -13.05
C ALA A 127 -30.92 -9.40 -14.55
N PRO A 128 -30.54 -8.33 -15.28
CA PRO A 128 -30.12 -8.47 -16.68
C PRO A 128 -28.77 -9.19 -16.84
N ARG A 129 -28.01 -9.37 -15.75
CA ARG A 129 -26.71 -10.07 -15.71
C ARG A 129 -26.39 -10.57 -14.29
N GLY A 130 -25.35 -11.38 -14.16
CA GLY A 130 -24.82 -11.81 -12.86
C GLY A 130 -24.25 -10.65 -12.03
N ASN A 131 -24.40 -10.76 -10.72
CA ASN A 131 -23.85 -9.85 -9.71
C ASN A 131 -23.22 -10.68 -8.56
N GLN A 132 -22.71 -10.04 -7.51
CA GLN A 132 -22.02 -10.77 -6.42
C GLN A 132 -22.96 -11.52 -5.46
N VAL A 133 -24.28 -11.40 -5.61
CA VAL A 133 -25.27 -11.94 -4.64
C VAL A 133 -26.16 -12.99 -5.27
N ALA A 134 -27.03 -12.59 -6.20
CA ALA A 134 -28.03 -13.47 -6.78
C ALA A 134 -28.54 -12.93 -8.12
N ALA A 135 -28.74 -13.83 -9.08
CA ALA A 135 -29.29 -13.49 -10.39
C ALA A 135 -30.81 -13.25 -10.37
N SER A 136 -31.54 -13.84 -9.43
CA SER A 136 -32.94 -13.54 -9.15
C SER A 136 -33.17 -13.37 -7.65
N LEU A 137 -34.17 -12.57 -7.30
CA LEU A 137 -34.58 -12.28 -5.93
C LEU A 137 -36.10 -12.39 -5.83
N PRO A 138 -36.68 -12.67 -4.65
CA PRO A 138 -38.11 -12.51 -4.45
C PRO A 138 -38.55 -11.09 -4.82
N ALA A 139 -39.70 -10.93 -5.47
CA ALA A 139 -40.16 -9.62 -5.94
C ALA A 139 -40.38 -8.62 -4.79
N GLN A 140 -40.78 -9.12 -3.62
CA GLN A 140 -40.82 -8.37 -2.38
C GLN A 140 -39.51 -8.57 -1.62
N GLY A 141 -38.98 -7.51 -1.01
CA GLY A 141 -37.79 -7.56 -0.17
C GLY A 141 -37.76 -6.39 0.79
N GLU A 142 -37.08 -6.57 1.92
CA GLU A 142 -36.92 -5.52 2.91
C GLU A 142 -35.95 -4.44 2.38
N PRO A 143 -36.38 -3.18 2.26
CA PRO A 143 -35.50 -2.08 1.92
C PRO A 143 -34.62 -1.74 3.12
N VAL A 144 -33.32 -1.58 2.88
CA VAL A 144 -32.33 -1.28 3.90
C VAL A 144 -31.39 -0.19 3.40
N THR A 145 -30.69 0.46 4.33
CA THR A 145 -29.66 1.45 4.01
C THR A 145 -28.29 0.90 4.39
N VAL A 146 -27.42 0.75 3.39
CA VAL A 146 -26.09 0.15 3.56
C VAL A 146 -24.98 1.16 3.23
N PRO A 147 -23.81 1.05 3.87
CA PRO A 147 -22.66 1.87 3.47
C PRO A 147 -22.04 1.38 2.16
N ALA A 148 -21.23 2.23 1.50
CA ALA A 148 -20.51 1.86 0.28
C ALA A 148 -19.66 0.59 0.41
N SER A 149 -19.07 0.33 1.58
CA SER A 149 -18.29 -0.89 1.87
C SER A 149 -19.10 -2.18 1.76
N ARG A 150 -20.43 -2.11 1.78
CA ARG A 150 -21.32 -3.25 1.49
C ARG A 150 -21.66 -3.39 0.01
N LEU A 151 -21.39 -2.37 -0.80
CA LEU A 151 -21.64 -2.38 -2.24
C LEU A 151 -20.38 -2.71 -3.07
N THR A 152 -19.19 -2.45 -2.52
CA THR A 152 -17.91 -2.73 -3.15
C THR A 152 -16.83 -3.05 -2.12
N ARG A 153 -15.96 -4.01 -2.43
CA ARG A 153 -14.78 -4.35 -1.61
C ARG A 153 -13.64 -3.33 -1.77
N PHE A 154 -13.80 -2.38 -2.69
CA PHE A 154 -12.83 -1.32 -2.93
C PHE A 154 -12.98 -0.17 -1.93
N ALA A 155 -14.18 0.07 -1.39
CA ALA A 155 -14.42 1.10 -0.40
C ALA A 155 -13.94 0.67 1.00
N PRO A 156 -13.38 1.58 1.80
CA PRO A 156 -12.96 1.27 3.18
C PRO A 156 -14.18 1.01 4.08
N GLU A 157 -14.00 0.15 5.09
CA GLU A 157 -15.01 -0.07 6.15
C GLU A 157 -15.11 1.12 7.14
N ARG A 158 -14.09 1.99 7.20
CA ARG A 158 -14.05 3.15 8.10
C ARG A 158 -13.95 4.46 7.32
N GLY A 159 -14.55 5.52 7.85
CA GLY A 159 -14.63 6.81 7.16
C GLY A 159 -15.62 6.78 5.99
N GLU A 160 -16.75 6.09 6.18
CA GLU A 160 -17.60 5.57 5.10
C GLU A 160 -18.04 6.62 4.06
N PRO A 161 -17.76 6.37 2.76
CA PRO A 161 -18.25 7.18 1.67
C PRO A 161 -19.74 6.89 1.41
N GLY A 162 -20.64 7.62 2.09
CA GLY A 162 -22.07 7.62 1.78
C GLY A 162 -22.87 6.39 2.23
N ARG A 163 -24.20 6.56 2.29
CA ARG A 163 -25.17 5.52 2.64
C ARG A 163 -26.22 5.41 1.54
N TYR A 164 -26.53 4.19 1.14
CA TYR A 164 -27.31 3.92 -0.05
C TYR A 164 -28.48 2.98 0.22
N ARG A 165 -29.63 3.25 -0.40
CA ARG A 165 -30.78 2.35 -0.38
C ARG A 165 -30.41 1.07 -1.13
N SER A 166 -30.65 -0.07 -0.50
CA SER A 166 -30.47 -1.39 -1.08
C SER A 166 -31.56 -2.34 -0.53
N ARG A 167 -31.42 -3.64 -0.78
CA ARG A 167 -32.26 -4.67 -0.14
C ARG A 167 -31.45 -5.49 0.86
N ALA A 168 -32.13 -6.09 1.84
CA ALA A 168 -31.51 -6.91 2.89
C ALA A 168 -30.58 -8.00 2.32
N GLU A 169 -30.90 -8.57 1.15
CA GLU A 169 -30.07 -9.58 0.49
C GLU A 169 -28.67 -9.06 0.09
N PHE A 170 -28.54 -7.75 -0.14
CA PHE A 170 -27.26 -7.11 -0.46
C PHE A 170 -26.54 -6.53 0.76
N ALA A 171 -27.15 -6.53 1.94
CA ALA A 171 -26.56 -5.94 3.15
C ALA A 171 -25.52 -6.84 3.84
N GLY A 172 -25.55 -8.14 3.56
CA GLY A 172 -24.63 -9.11 4.17
C GLY A 172 -23.19 -8.96 3.68
N LEU A 173 -22.24 -9.21 4.57
CA LEU A 173 -20.83 -9.36 4.24
C LEU A 173 -20.58 -10.70 3.55
N GLY A 174 -20.03 -10.67 2.33
CA GLY A 174 -19.53 -11.87 1.67
C GLY A 174 -18.27 -12.42 2.36
N HIS A 175 -18.01 -13.72 2.22
CA HIS A 175 -16.87 -14.41 2.82
C HIS A 175 -15.50 -13.88 2.36
N GLU A 176 -15.49 -13.11 1.28
CA GLU A 176 -14.35 -12.51 0.61
C GLU A 176 -14.05 -11.07 1.06
N HIS A 177 -14.87 -10.48 1.94
CA HIS A 177 -14.66 -9.14 2.47
C HIS A 177 -13.59 -9.15 3.58
N VAL A 178 -12.59 -8.27 3.43
CA VAL A 178 -11.60 -8.01 4.46
C VAL A 178 -12.12 -6.92 5.39
N THR A 179 -12.24 -7.22 6.68
CA THR A 179 -12.83 -6.33 7.70
C THR A 179 -11.86 -5.85 8.77
N PHE A 180 -10.63 -6.38 8.78
CA PHE A 180 -9.55 -5.92 9.66
C PHE A 180 -8.83 -4.72 9.05
N PRO A 181 -8.25 -3.82 9.88
CA PRO A 181 -7.50 -2.68 9.39
C PRO A 181 -6.21 -3.12 8.70
N ILE A 182 -5.83 -2.42 7.64
CA ILE A 182 -4.53 -2.58 6.98
C ILE A 182 -3.81 -1.24 6.94
N ASP A 183 -2.57 -1.22 7.41
CA ASP A 183 -1.69 -0.04 7.31
C ASP A 183 -0.66 -0.20 6.19
N ALA A 184 -0.04 0.92 5.81
CA ALA A 184 1.16 0.94 4.98
C ALA A 184 2.35 1.46 5.79
N VAL A 185 3.51 0.83 5.62
CA VAL A 185 4.77 1.26 6.21
C VAL A 185 5.75 1.54 5.09
N TYR A 186 6.23 2.77 5.02
CA TYR A 186 7.26 3.22 4.10
C TYR A 186 8.58 3.41 4.84
N THR A 187 9.69 3.07 4.21
CA THR A 187 11.02 3.47 4.66
C THR A 187 11.61 4.45 3.66
N TRP A 188 12.16 5.55 4.14
CA TRP A 188 12.74 6.57 3.27
C TRP A 188 13.86 7.35 3.97
N VAL A 189 14.86 7.73 3.18
CA VAL A 189 15.92 8.66 3.55
C VAL A 189 16.15 9.62 2.39
N ASP A 190 16.29 10.90 2.69
CA ASP A 190 16.85 11.85 1.72
C ASP A 190 18.36 11.70 1.74
N GLY A 191 18.91 11.11 0.69
CA GLY A 191 20.33 10.90 0.58
C GLY A 191 21.10 12.11 0.02
N ASN A 192 20.41 13.18 -0.39
CA ASN A 192 21.00 14.48 -0.68
C ASN A 192 21.06 15.39 0.56
N ASP A 193 20.51 14.94 1.70
CA ASP A 193 20.55 15.69 2.96
C ASP A 193 21.97 15.75 3.52
N THR A 194 22.51 16.97 3.61
CA THR A 194 23.88 17.21 4.08
C THR A 194 24.10 16.77 5.52
N ASP A 195 23.12 16.94 6.41
CA ASP A 195 23.23 16.55 7.82
C ASP A 195 23.30 15.02 7.96
N TRP A 196 22.55 14.31 7.12
CA TRP A 196 22.58 12.86 7.04
C TRP A 196 23.91 12.33 6.46
N LEU A 197 24.39 12.94 5.37
CA LEU A 197 25.66 12.59 4.74
C LEU A 197 26.85 12.77 5.70
N GLU A 198 26.86 13.83 6.50
CA GLU A 198 27.89 14.04 7.53
C GLU A 198 27.88 12.94 8.59
N ARG A 199 26.69 12.54 9.08
CA ARG A 199 26.55 11.44 10.05
C ARG A 199 27.01 10.10 9.46
N LYS A 200 26.64 9.80 8.20
CA LYS A 200 27.10 8.61 7.47
C LYS A 200 28.60 8.57 7.32
N ASN A 201 29.19 9.65 6.81
CA ASN A 201 30.64 9.74 6.61
C ASN A 201 31.43 9.64 7.92
N ARG A 202 30.87 10.16 9.02
CA ARG A 202 31.47 10.00 10.35
C ARG A 202 31.45 8.55 10.81
N ALA A 203 30.32 7.85 10.68
CA ALA A 203 30.19 6.44 11.04
C ALA A 203 31.13 5.57 10.18
N LEU A 204 31.21 5.81 8.88
CA LEU A 204 32.15 5.13 7.97
C LEU A 204 33.61 5.28 8.44
N ARG A 205 34.04 6.49 8.82
CA ARG A 205 35.40 6.73 9.33
C ARG A 205 35.68 6.02 10.65
N GLN A 206 34.68 5.94 11.53
CA GLN A 206 34.80 5.25 12.82
C GLN A 206 34.92 3.73 12.66
N GLN A 207 34.43 3.18 11.54
CA GLN A 207 34.49 1.76 11.21
C GLN A 207 35.57 1.42 10.18
N ALA A 208 36.47 2.36 9.85
CA ALA A 208 37.59 2.12 8.93
C ALA A 208 38.52 1.03 9.50
N GLY A 209 38.34 -0.21 9.05
CA GLY A 209 39.00 -1.42 9.56
C GLY A 209 38.05 -2.60 9.83
N ALA A 210 36.73 -2.39 9.83
CA ALA A 210 35.73 -3.46 9.83
C ALA A 210 35.49 -3.99 8.41
N GLU A 211 35.03 -5.24 8.27
CA GLU A 211 34.65 -5.85 6.98
C GLU A 211 33.40 -5.17 6.39
N ILE A 212 33.56 -3.95 5.87
CA ILE A 212 32.51 -3.20 5.17
C ILE A 212 32.53 -3.64 3.71
N ASN A 213 31.39 -4.10 3.20
CA ASN A 213 31.26 -4.45 1.79
C ASN A 213 31.48 -3.21 0.91
N GLU A 214 32.44 -3.25 -0.03
CA GLU A 214 32.84 -2.11 -0.88
C GLU A 214 31.66 -1.52 -1.69
N VAL A 215 30.61 -2.32 -1.95
CA VAL A 215 29.37 -1.91 -2.64
C VAL A 215 28.46 -1.01 -1.77
N ALA A 216 28.70 -0.91 -0.45
CA ALA A 216 27.90 -0.09 0.46
C ALA A 216 28.24 1.41 0.42
N LEU A 217 29.32 1.80 -0.26
CA LEU A 217 29.83 3.18 -0.35
C LEU A 217 29.22 4.00 -1.51
N ASP A 218 28.32 3.40 -2.27
CA ASP A 218 27.78 3.94 -3.53
C ASP A 218 26.90 5.21 -3.33
N PRO A 219 27.25 6.36 -3.94
CA PRO A 219 26.46 7.59 -3.92
C PRO A 219 25.15 7.53 -4.72
N SER A 220 25.02 6.64 -5.71
CA SER A 220 23.83 6.54 -6.58
C SER A 220 22.58 6.04 -5.82
N ARG A 221 22.78 5.29 -4.72
CA ARG A 221 21.73 4.74 -3.84
C ARG A 221 20.91 5.79 -3.06
N TYR A 222 21.26 7.07 -3.19
CA TYR A 222 20.85 8.14 -2.26
C TYR A 222 20.31 9.39 -2.97
N VAL A 223 20.22 9.38 -4.31
CA VAL A 223 19.64 10.51 -5.04
C VAL A 223 18.11 10.44 -4.93
N SER A 224 17.51 11.35 -4.15
CA SER A 224 16.05 11.52 -4.10
C SER A 224 15.55 12.14 -5.40
N ARG A 225 14.63 11.47 -6.10
CA ARG A 225 14.00 11.91 -7.38
C ARG A 225 12.48 11.95 -7.28
N ASP A 226 11.97 12.30 -6.10
CA ASP A 226 10.54 12.34 -5.76
C ASP A 226 9.81 10.97 -5.87
N GLU A 227 10.53 9.84 -5.93
CA GLU A 227 9.92 8.50 -6.01
C GLU A 227 8.94 8.27 -4.87
N LEU A 228 9.31 8.64 -3.63
CA LEU A 228 8.43 8.55 -2.47
C LEU A 228 7.11 9.30 -2.68
N ARG A 229 7.14 10.52 -3.24
CA ARG A 229 5.95 11.35 -3.49
C ARG A 229 5.00 10.61 -4.42
N TYR A 230 5.52 10.10 -5.53
CA TYR A 230 4.72 9.39 -6.53
C TYR A 230 4.28 8.00 -6.07
N SER A 231 5.09 7.29 -5.28
CA SER A 231 4.69 6.04 -4.65
C SER A 231 3.51 6.25 -3.70
N LEU A 232 3.54 7.30 -2.89
CA LEU A 232 2.44 7.67 -2.01
C LEU A 232 1.19 8.12 -2.78
N ARG A 233 1.33 8.86 -3.88
CA ARG A 233 0.21 9.12 -4.81
C ARG A 233 -0.39 7.82 -5.35
N SER A 234 0.44 6.86 -5.74
CA SER A 234 0.00 5.55 -6.23
C SER A 234 -0.80 4.79 -5.17
N LEU A 235 -0.36 4.83 -3.91
CA LEU A 235 -1.06 4.22 -2.79
C LEU A 235 -2.43 4.87 -2.57
N VAL A 236 -2.49 6.19 -2.41
CA VAL A 236 -3.73 6.92 -2.15
C VAL A 236 -4.73 6.73 -3.29
N GLY A 237 -4.26 6.76 -4.53
CA GLY A 237 -5.11 6.58 -5.70
C GLY A 237 -5.66 5.16 -5.82
N PHE A 238 -4.90 4.13 -5.47
CA PHE A 238 -5.23 2.75 -5.84
C PHE A 238 -5.58 1.83 -4.68
N LEU A 239 -5.29 2.21 -3.44
CA LEU A 239 -5.54 1.42 -2.23
C LEU A 239 -6.28 2.28 -1.19
N PRO A 240 -7.51 2.74 -1.47
CA PRO A 240 -8.26 3.64 -0.58
C PRO A 240 -8.70 2.98 0.74
N TRP A 241 -8.48 1.67 0.90
CA TRP A 241 -8.75 0.89 2.09
C TRP A 241 -7.59 0.87 3.10
N ILE A 242 -6.46 1.51 2.78
CA ILE A 242 -5.37 1.72 3.74
C ILE A 242 -5.84 2.66 4.85
N ARG A 243 -5.66 2.24 6.10
CA ARG A 243 -6.06 3.00 7.29
C ARG A 243 -5.07 4.10 7.62
N MET A 244 -3.79 3.76 7.76
CA MET A 244 -2.70 4.67 8.14
C MET A 244 -1.47 4.42 7.28
N ILE A 245 -0.73 5.48 7.00
CA ILE A 245 0.58 5.46 6.39
C ILE A 245 1.61 5.83 7.47
N TYR A 246 2.57 4.94 7.73
CA TYR A 246 3.71 5.21 8.59
C TYR A 246 4.94 5.44 7.72
N LEU A 247 5.46 6.66 7.72
CA LEU A 247 6.69 7.00 7.01
C LEU A 247 7.86 6.93 7.99
N VAL A 248 8.64 5.86 7.93
CA VAL A 248 9.80 5.60 8.78
C VAL A 248 11.03 6.29 8.18
N THR A 249 11.61 7.23 8.93
CA THR A 249 12.73 8.07 8.48
C THR A 249 13.83 8.21 9.52
N ASP A 250 15.01 8.63 9.05
CA ASP A 250 16.16 8.93 9.91
C ASP A 250 16.13 10.36 10.46
N ASP A 251 15.03 10.71 11.14
CA ASP A 251 14.74 12.08 11.58
C ASP A 251 14.68 13.08 10.41
N GLN A 252 13.99 12.69 9.34
CA GLN A 252 13.83 13.50 8.12
C GLN A 252 12.35 13.71 7.78
N ILE A 253 12.03 14.88 7.21
CA ILE A 253 10.72 15.20 6.63
C ILE A 253 10.93 15.68 5.18
N PRO A 254 10.26 15.07 4.18
CA PRO A 254 10.24 15.61 2.82
C PRO A 254 9.61 17.01 2.79
N PRO A 255 10.17 17.99 2.04
CA PRO A 255 9.69 19.37 2.04
C PRO A 255 8.23 19.53 1.60
N TRP A 256 7.76 18.64 0.71
CA TRP A 256 6.39 18.64 0.19
C TRP A 256 5.35 18.02 1.14
N LEU A 257 5.77 17.33 2.21
CA LEU A 257 4.89 16.53 3.06
C LEU A 257 4.24 17.38 4.17
N ASP A 258 2.91 17.36 4.22
CA ASP A 258 2.13 17.77 5.39
C ASP A 258 2.12 16.65 6.43
N VAL A 259 2.83 16.87 7.54
CA VAL A 259 2.97 15.89 8.63
C VAL A 259 1.81 15.92 9.62
N ASP A 260 0.93 16.92 9.54
CA ASP A 260 -0.25 17.05 10.40
C ASP A 260 -1.48 16.34 9.80
N HIS A 261 -1.39 15.89 8.55
CA HIS A 261 -2.48 15.21 7.89
C HIS A 261 -2.78 13.84 8.55
N PRO A 262 -4.05 13.55 8.93
CA PRO A 262 -4.38 12.43 9.82
C PRO A 262 -4.13 11.03 9.24
N MET A 263 -3.96 10.90 7.93
CA MET A 263 -3.67 9.62 7.25
C MET A 263 -2.20 9.21 7.34
N ILE A 264 -1.28 10.13 7.61
CA ILE A 264 0.16 9.87 7.57
C ILE A 264 0.83 10.24 8.90
N LYS A 265 1.75 9.39 9.35
CA LYS A 265 2.55 9.62 10.55
C LYS A 265 4.02 9.40 10.22
N VAL A 266 4.83 10.43 10.45
CA VAL A 266 6.29 10.30 10.39
C VAL A 266 6.77 9.59 11.67
N VAL A 267 7.52 8.51 11.51
CA VAL A 267 8.09 7.70 12.59
C VAL A 267 9.60 7.76 12.47
N ARG A 268 10.30 8.09 13.55
CA ARG A 268 11.76 8.17 13.52
C ARG A 268 12.37 6.79 13.75
N HIS A 269 13.54 6.53 13.16
CA HIS A 269 14.31 5.32 13.47
C HIS A 269 14.46 5.10 14.99
N ARG A 270 14.82 6.14 15.73
CA ARG A 270 14.92 6.08 17.20
C ARG A 270 13.65 5.61 17.92
N ASP A 271 12.46 5.85 17.36
CA ASP A 271 11.19 5.45 17.97
C ASP A 271 10.96 3.93 17.86
N ILE A 272 11.46 3.28 16.80
CA ILE A 272 11.31 1.83 16.56
C ILE A 272 12.50 1.03 17.08
N PHE A 273 13.70 1.63 17.11
CA PHE A 273 14.90 1.03 17.71
C PHE A 273 14.86 1.10 19.24
N ARG A 274 14.34 2.18 19.82
CA ARG A 274 14.29 2.41 21.27
C ARG A 274 15.69 2.25 21.90
N ASP A 275 15.89 1.23 22.72
CA ASP A 275 17.12 0.87 23.42
C ASP A 275 17.91 -0.26 22.74
N THR A 276 17.45 -0.72 21.57
CA THR A 276 18.09 -1.79 20.77
C THR A 276 18.78 -1.22 19.55
N GLY A 277 19.85 -1.86 19.07
CA GLY A 277 20.56 -1.45 17.86
C GLY A 277 21.53 -0.28 18.04
N GLN A 278 22.26 0.03 16.98
CA GLN A 278 23.19 1.16 16.94
C GLN A 278 22.69 2.25 15.97
N LEU A 279 22.28 3.40 16.52
CA LEU A 279 21.87 4.57 15.73
C LEU A 279 22.96 5.65 15.69
N PRO A 280 23.08 6.43 14.59
CA PRO A 280 22.30 6.30 13.36
C PRO A 280 22.68 5.03 12.58
N THR A 281 21.72 4.44 11.87
CA THR A 281 21.96 3.28 11.00
C THR A 281 21.70 3.67 9.56
N PHE A 282 22.50 3.10 8.66
CA PHE A 282 22.43 3.23 7.20
C PHE A 282 22.18 1.84 6.57
N ASN A 283 21.76 0.89 7.39
CA ASN A 283 21.46 -0.47 7.01
C ASN A 283 19.94 -0.67 6.96
N SER A 284 19.38 -0.89 5.77
CA SER A 284 17.96 -1.19 5.65
C SER A 284 17.56 -2.50 6.33
N HIS A 285 18.43 -3.53 6.44
CA HIS A 285 18.09 -4.75 7.19
C HIS A 285 17.89 -4.43 8.67
N ALA A 286 18.73 -3.56 9.23
CA ALA A 286 18.60 -3.10 10.61
C ALA A 286 17.26 -2.38 10.80
N ILE A 287 16.93 -1.41 9.93
CA ILE A 287 15.66 -0.65 10.01
C ILE A 287 14.45 -1.57 9.84
N GLU A 288 14.48 -2.41 8.82
CA GLU A 288 13.45 -3.39 8.48
C GLU A 288 13.18 -4.39 9.62
N SER A 289 14.21 -4.75 10.39
CA SER A 289 14.10 -5.67 11.52
C SER A 289 13.27 -5.12 12.69
N ARG A 290 12.98 -3.81 12.71
CA ARG A 290 12.30 -3.12 13.81
C ARG A 290 10.91 -2.59 13.45
N LEU A 291 10.43 -2.75 12.21
CA LEU A 291 9.18 -2.12 11.75
C LEU A 291 7.93 -2.51 12.58
N HIS A 292 7.87 -3.71 13.14
CA HIS A 292 6.75 -4.13 14.00
C HIS A 292 6.69 -3.38 15.34
N ARG A 293 7.74 -2.65 15.72
CA ARG A 293 7.81 -1.84 16.95
C ARG A 293 7.12 -0.47 16.80
N ILE A 294 6.65 -0.11 15.60
CA ILE A 294 5.85 1.10 15.36
C ILE A 294 4.61 1.10 16.26
N GLU A 295 4.44 2.19 17.02
CA GLU A 295 3.30 2.36 17.90
C GLU A 295 2.00 2.60 17.09
N GLY A 296 0.96 1.84 17.43
CA GLY A 296 -0.34 1.92 16.76
C GLY A 296 -0.44 1.14 15.43
N LEU A 297 0.65 0.48 15.00
CA LEU A 297 0.66 -0.38 13.82
C LEU A 297 -0.31 -1.56 14.00
N SER A 298 -1.16 -1.79 13.00
CA SER A 298 -2.11 -2.89 12.93
C SER A 298 -1.43 -4.25 12.73
N GLU A 299 -2.18 -5.33 13.01
CA GLU A 299 -1.70 -6.70 12.82
C GLU A 299 -1.37 -7.01 11.35
N HIS A 300 -2.08 -6.39 10.40
CA HIS A 300 -1.91 -6.59 8.96
C HIS A 300 -1.41 -5.30 8.34
N PHE A 301 -0.24 -5.31 7.73
CA PHE A 301 0.28 -4.10 7.09
C PHE A 301 1.08 -4.43 5.84
N ILE A 302 1.21 -3.46 4.96
CA ILE A 302 1.98 -3.57 3.73
C ILE A 302 3.25 -2.76 3.89
N TYR A 303 4.39 -3.42 3.79
CA TYR A 303 5.68 -2.74 3.72
C TYR A 303 5.99 -2.36 2.27
N VAL A 304 6.41 -1.11 2.06
CA VAL A 304 6.67 -0.53 0.75
C VAL A 304 7.97 0.26 0.81
N ASN A 305 8.90 -0.03 -0.10
CA ASN A 305 10.03 0.88 -0.34
C ASN A 305 9.59 2.05 -1.21
N ASP A 306 10.32 3.15 -1.16
CA ASP A 306 10.08 4.34 -1.97
C ASP A 306 10.17 4.09 -3.47
N ASP A 307 10.95 3.09 -3.90
CA ASP A 307 11.09 2.65 -5.30
C ASP A 307 9.95 1.74 -5.82
N MET A 308 8.98 1.39 -4.96
CA MET A 308 7.85 0.52 -5.30
C MET A 308 6.57 1.33 -5.53
N PHE A 309 5.83 1.01 -6.59
CA PHE A 309 4.61 1.72 -6.97
C PHE A 309 3.45 0.77 -7.20
N PHE A 310 2.24 1.20 -6.86
CA PHE A 310 1.01 0.51 -7.24
C PHE A 310 0.61 0.94 -8.66
N GLY A 311 0.40 -0.03 -9.56
CA GLY A 311 0.19 0.25 -10.98
C GLY A 311 -1.28 0.47 -11.37
N ARG A 312 -2.23 0.02 -10.55
CA ARG A 312 -3.68 0.12 -10.80
C ARG A 312 -4.46 -0.06 -9.50
N PRO A 313 -5.77 0.24 -9.45
CA PRO A 313 -6.62 -0.08 -8.30
C PRO A 313 -6.55 -1.56 -7.92
N LEU A 314 -6.33 -1.84 -6.62
CA LEU A 314 -6.24 -3.18 -6.06
C LEU A 314 -7.20 -3.33 -4.88
N LEU A 315 -7.73 -4.54 -4.68
CA LEU A 315 -8.52 -4.90 -3.52
C LEU A 315 -7.60 -5.37 -2.38
N PRO A 316 -8.04 -5.29 -1.10
CA PRO A 316 -7.31 -5.88 0.04
C PRO A 316 -6.95 -7.35 -0.18
N THR A 317 -7.84 -8.06 -0.89
CA THR A 317 -7.72 -9.47 -1.25
C THR A 317 -6.51 -9.80 -2.12
N LYS A 318 -5.83 -8.79 -2.68
CA LYS A 318 -4.55 -8.97 -3.36
C LYS A 318 -3.43 -9.35 -2.39
N PHE A 319 -3.48 -8.83 -1.16
CA PHE A 319 -2.43 -8.95 -0.15
C PHE A 319 -2.82 -9.88 1.01
N PHE A 320 -4.11 -9.92 1.37
CA PHE A 320 -4.60 -10.74 2.48
C PHE A 320 -5.88 -11.47 2.09
N HIS A 321 -6.03 -12.73 2.48
CA HIS A 321 -7.34 -13.37 2.46
C HIS A 321 -8.24 -12.75 3.53
N ALA A 322 -9.56 -12.81 3.33
CA ALA A 322 -10.56 -12.27 4.26
C ALA A 322 -10.48 -12.85 5.68
N ASN A 323 -9.92 -14.06 5.82
CA ASN A 323 -9.66 -14.71 7.11
C ASN A 323 -8.32 -14.30 7.78
N GLY A 324 -7.60 -13.32 7.22
CA GLY A 324 -6.37 -12.78 7.79
C GLY A 324 -5.07 -13.48 7.39
N ILE A 325 -5.11 -14.47 6.49
CA ILE A 325 -3.92 -15.14 5.94
C ILE A 325 -3.24 -14.21 4.91
N ALA A 326 -1.94 -13.95 5.08
CA ALA A 326 -1.18 -13.09 4.17
C ALA A 326 -0.82 -13.77 2.83
N LYS A 327 -0.57 -12.99 1.80
CA LYS A 327 -0.10 -13.46 0.49
C LYS A 327 1.31 -12.95 0.22
N PHE A 328 2.19 -13.83 -0.24
CA PHE A 328 3.54 -13.47 -0.66
C PHE A 328 3.78 -13.87 -2.12
N PHE A 329 4.77 -13.27 -2.75
CA PHE A 329 4.98 -13.34 -4.20
C PHE A 329 6.38 -13.86 -4.55
N PRO A 330 6.56 -15.19 -4.67
CA PRO A 330 7.84 -15.78 -5.06
C PRO A 330 8.32 -15.28 -6.43
N SER A 331 9.63 -15.08 -6.52
CA SER A 331 10.33 -14.85 -7.77
C SER A 331 10.81 -16.19 -8.37
N PRO A 332 10.87 -16.31 -9.70
CA PRO A 332 11.57 -17.43 -10.33
C PRO A 332 13.08 -17.42 -10.05
N ALA A 333 13.65 -16.29 -9.63
CA ALA A 333 15.06 -16.19 -9.27
C ALA A 333 15.40 -17.05 -8.04
N GLN A 334 16.54 -17.75 -8.10
CA GLN A 334 16.97 -18.65 -7.05
C GLN A 334 17.89 -17.95 -6.04
N LEU A 335 17.90 -18.48 -4.82
CA LEU A 335 18.85 -18.17 -3.77
C LEU A 335 20.09 -19.05 -3.94
N ASP A 336 21.29 -18.45 -3.95
CA ASP A 336 22.56 -19.16 -4.07
C ASP A 336 22.75 -20.17 -2.94
N VAL A 337 23.37 -21.32 -3.22
CA VAL A 337 23.59 -22.39 -2.24
C VAL A 337 24.81 -22.13 -1.34
N GLY A 338 24.88 -22.86 -0.22
CA GLY A 338 25.98 -22.75 0.75
C GLY A 338 25.76 -21.70 1.84
N PRO A 339 26.71 -21.60 2.80
CA PRO A 339 26.66 -20.59 3.86
C PRO A 339 26.90 -19.18 3.30
N ALA A 340 26.45 -18.17 4.04
CA ALA A 340 26.74 -16.77 3.74
C ALA A 340 28.23 -16.47 3.93
N THR A 341 28.79 -15.62 3.06
CA THR A 341 30.19 -15.21 3.07
C THR A 341 30.31 -13.70 2.92
N ILE A 342 31.47 -13.14 3.25
CA ILE A 342 31.78 -11.72 3.12
C ILE A 342 31.80 -11.24 1.65
N HIS A 343 31.96 -12.17 0.70
CA HIS A 343 32.00 -11.89 -0.74
C HIS A 343 30.62 -11.89 -1.39
N ASP A 344 29.59 -12.36 -0.67
CA ASP A 344 28.23 -12.31 -1.17
C ASP A 344 27.73 -10.86 -1.22
N ALA A 345 26.94 -10.54 -2.24
CA ALA A 345 26.12 -9.33 -2.20
C ALA A 345 25.24 -9.36 -0.93
N PRO A 346 25.02 -8.23 -0.22
CA PRO A 346 24.35 -8.25 1.08
C PRO A 346 22.97 -8.94 1.08
N VAL A 347 22.20 -8.76 0.01
CA VAL A 347 20.88 -9.42 -0.16
C VAL A 347 21.01 -10.93 -0.31
N THR A 348 22.07 -11.42 -0.95
CA THR A 348 22.38 -12.85 -1.11
C THR A 348 22.81 -13.44 0.22
N ALA A 349 23.72 -12.78 0.96
CA ALA A 349 24.15 -13.22 2.30
C ALA A 349 22.95 -13.37 3.24
N ALA A 350 22.10 -12.34 3.32
CA ALA A 350 20.89 -12.36 4.13
C ALA A 350 19.90 -13.45 3.70
N GLY A 351 19.74 -13.68 2.39
CA GLY A 351 18.91 -14.78 1.88
C GLY A 351 19.43 -16.17 2.28
N LYS A 352 20.76 -16.37 2.31
CA LYS A 352 21.39 -17.60 2.80
C LYS A 352 21.19 -17.78 4.31
N ASN A 353 21.34 -16.71 5.10
CA ASN A 353 21.06 -16.74 6.54
C ASN A 353 19.59 -17.09 6.82
N ASN A 354 18.65 -16.46 6.11
CA ASN A 354 17.23 -16.78 6.24
C ASN A 354 16.94 -18.25 5.94
N ARG A 355 17.56 -18.80 4.87
CA ARG A 355 17.39 -20.23 4.54
C ARG A 355 17.84 -21.12 5.69
N ARG A 356 19.00 -20.84 6.31
CA ARG A 356 19.50 -21.60 7.45
C ARG A 356 18.46 -21.61 8.58
N HIS A 357 17.96 -20.46 8.99
CA HIS A 357 16.97 -20.40 10.08
C HIS A 357 15.63 -21.08 9.74
N ILE A 358 15.18 -21.02 8.49
CA ILE A 358 13.99 -21.76 8.05
C ILE A 358 14.25 -23.27 8.08
N GLN A 359 15.43 -23.73 7.67
CA GLN A 359 15.82 -25.13 7.71
C GLN A 359 15.89 -25.65 9.14
N ASP A 360 16.55 -24.91 10.03
CA ASP A 360 16.73 -25.31 11.42
C ASP A 360 15.39 -25.36 12.17
N ARG A 361 14.49 -24.39 11.91
CA ARG A 361 13.20 -24.30 12.60
C ARG A 361 12.14 -25.25 12.06
N PHE A 362 12.04 -25.37 10.73
CA PHE A 362 10.92 -26.06 10.09
C PHE A 362 11.31 -27.35 9.37
N GLY A 363 12.61 -27.69 9.29
CA GLY A 363 13.07 -28.85 8.52
C GLY A 363 12.79 -28.73 7.02
N ARG A 364 12.82 -27.49 6.49
CA ARG A 364 12.47 -27.16 5.10
C ARG A 364 13.51 -26.23 4.50
N THR A 365 13.86 -26.46 3.23
CA THR A 365 14.81 -25.63 2.49
C THR A 365 14.07 -24.72 1.53
N ILE A 366 14.36 -23.42 1.57
CA ILE A 366 13.83 -22.43 0.63
C ILE A 366 14.82 -22.23 -0.53
N THR A 367 14.32 -22.06 -1.74
CA THR A 367 15.17 -21.92 -2.94
C THR A 367 14.88 -20.69 -3.76
N GLN A 368 13.72 -20.05 -3.56
CA GLN A 368 13.28 -18.90 -4.35
C GLN A 368 13.51 -17.60 -3.58
N LYS A 369 13.84 -16.55 -4.33
CA LYS A 369 13.77 -15.16 -3.84
C LYS A 369 12.33 -14.67 -3.86
N MET A 370 12.09 -13.49 -3.32
CA MET A 370 10.80 -12.80 -3.44
C MET A 370 10.87 -11.79 -4.58
N ARG A 371 9.72 -11.49 -5.19
CA ARG A 371 9.62 -10.35 -6.11
C ARG A 371 9.73 -9.07 -5.30
N HIS A 372 10.41 -8.07 -5.85
CA HIS A 372 10.55 -6.76 -5.21
C HIS A 372 9.29 -5.91 -5.45
N VAL A 373 8.29 -6.16 -4.61
CA VAL A 373 6.93 -5.60 -4.65
C VAL A 373 6.49 -5.22 -3.23
N PRO A 374 5.42 -4.43 -3.07
CA PRO A 374 4.81 -4.22 -1.76
C PRO A 374 4.53 -5.53 -1.03
N TYR A 375 5.04 -5.67 0.19
CA TYR A 375 5.05 -6.92 0.95
C TYR A 375 3.92 -6.95 1.97
N ALA A 376 3.05 -7.95 1.92
CA ALA A 376 2.01 -8.17 2.93
C ALA A 376 2.62 -8.84 4.17
N LEU A 377 2.66 -8.12 5.28
CA LEU A 377 3.28 -8.55 6.53
C LEU A 377 2.26 -8.69 7.66
N ARG A 378 2.65 -9.49 8.66
CA ARG A 378 1.90 -9.66 9.90
C ARG A 378 2.76 -9.28 11.08
N LYS A 379 2.28 -8.36 11.91
CA LYS A 379 2.99 -7.87 13.10
C LYS A 379 3.34 -9.01 14.04
N SER A 380 2.37 -9.88 14.37
CA SER A 380 2.58 -11.04 15.24
C SER A 380 3.62 -12.04 14.70
N VAL A 381 3.86 -12.08 13.38
CA VAL A 381 4.90 -12.94 12.81
C VAL A 381 6.28 -12.32 13.00
N LEU A 382 6.42 -11.01 12.83
CA LEU A 382 7.69 -10.32 13.10
C LEU A 382 8.05 -10.41 14.59
N GLU A 383 7.06 -10.29 15.49
CA GLU A 383 7.24 -10.52 16.92
C GLU A 383 7.62 -11.98 17.25
N ASP A 384 7.10 -12.97 16.51
CA ASP A 384 7.50 -14.38 16.65
C ASP A 384 8.93 -14.62 16.16
N ILE A 385 9.32 -14.02 15.03
CA ILE A 385 10.70 -14.08 14.53
C ILE A 385 11.66 -13.47 15.54
N GLU A 386 11.38 -12.26 16.05
CA GLU A 386 12.23 -11.61 17.05
C GLU A 386 12.33 -12.46 18.33
N ARG A 387 11.25 -13.09 18.78
CA ARG A 387 11.28 -13.96 19.98
C ARG A 387 12.09 -15.24 19.76
N GLN A 388 12.08 -15.80 18.56
CA GLN A 388 12.72 -17.08 18.26
C GLN A 388 14.17 -16.92 17.80
N LEU A 389 14.52 -15.76 17.24
CA LEU A 389 15.84 -15.41 16.70
C LEU A 389 16.32 -14.09 17.33
N THR A 390 16.21 -13.96 18.65
CA THR A 390 16.47 -12.70 19.36
C THR A 390 17.88 -12.19 19.10
N ASP A 391 18.88 -13.06 19.22
CA ASP A 391 20.29 -12.68 19.04
C ASP A 391 20.57 -12.25 17.59
N GLU A 392 19.99 -12.93 16.60
CA GLU A 392 20.20 -12.60 15.19
C GLU A 392 19.43 -11.35 14.75
N VAL A 393 18.22 -11.13 15.28
CA VAL A 393 17.45 -9.90 15.03
C VAL A 393 18.13 -8.70 15.68
N LEU A 394 18.56 -8.81 16.94
CA LEU A 394 19.29 -7.73 17.61
C LEU A 394 20.66 -7.49 16.98
N GLY A 395 21.39 -8.55 16.63
CA GLY A 395 22.65 -8.44 15.89
C GLY A 395 22.47 -7.74 14.55
N THR A 396 21.41 -8.05 13.80
CA THR A 396 21.07 -7.31 12.57
C THR A 396 20.79 -5.83 12.86
N ALA A 397 20.10 -5.52 13.96
CA ALA A 397 19.80 -4.14 14.37
C ALA A 397 21.05 -3.36 14.82
N ASP A 398 22.09 -4.05 15.31
CA ASP A 398 23.34 -3.43 15.75
C ASP A 398 24.26 -3.01 14.58
N HIS A 399 24.06 -3.57 13.39
CA HIS A 399 24.89 -3.23 12.23
C HIS A 399 24.46 -1.88 11.60
N GLN A 400 25.30 -0.85 11.75
CA GLN A 400 25.09 0.46 11.11
C GLN A 400 25.17 0.42 9.57
N PHE A 401 25.85 -0.56 8.98
CA PHE A 401 25.92 -0.81 7.54
C PHE A 401 25.59 -2.27 7.24
N ARG A 402 25.22 -2.57 5.99
CA ARG A 402 24.91 -3.93 5.53
C ARG A 402 26.02 -4.90 5.92
N HIS A 403 25.67 -5.98 6.62
CA HIS A 403 26.62 -6.95 7.14
C HIS A 403 26.29 -8.37 6.66
N PRO A 404 27.28 -9.25 6.43
CA PRO A 404 27.05 -10.62 5.95
C PRO A 404 26.21 -11.49 6.90
N ALA A 405 26.14 -11.14 8.19
CA ALA A 405 25.30 -11.82 9.19
C ALA A 405 23.85 -11.32 9.24
N ASP A 406 23.50 -10.27 8.49
CA ASP A 406 22.15 -9.70 8.52
C ASP A 406 21.07 -10.69 8.12
N LEU A 407 19.86 -10.43 8.61
CA LEU A 407 18.62 -11.05 8.14
C LEU A 407 17.82 -10.08 7.25
N SER A 408 17.27 -10.59 6.14
CA SER A 408 16.31 -9.86 5.31
C SER A 408 14.90 -10.23 5.73
N ILE A 409 14.39 -9.56 6.77
CA ILE A 409 13.19 -10.01 7.47
C ILE A 409 11.90 -9.76 6.66
N PRO A 410 11.51 -8.51 6.32
CA PRO A 410 10.31 -8.22 5.54
C PRO A 410 10.33 -8.77 4.12
N SER A 411 11.48 -8.68 3.44
CA SER A 411 11.62 -9.02 2.02
C SER A 411 11.82 -10.51 1.75
N SER A 412 12.00 -11.35 2.79
CA SER A 412 12.23 -12.79 2.62
C SER A 412 11.82 -13.65 3.82
N LEU A 413 12.44 -13.48 4.99
CA LEU A 413 12.27 -14.41 6.13
C LEU A 413 10.81 -14.51 6.58
N GLN A 414 10.13 -13.36 6.73
CA GLN A 414 8.76 -13.28 7.24
C GLN A 414 7.77 -14.08 6.39
N HIS A 415 7.95 -14.08 5.07
CA HIS A 415 7.05 -14.76 4.15
C HIS A 415 7.11 -16.27 4.29
N TYR A 416 8.33 -16.83 4.32
CA TYR A 416 8.52 -18.26 4.52
C TYR A 416 8.18 -18.70 5.94
N TRP A 417 8.52 -17.90 6.94
CA TRP A 417 8.12 -18.14 8.32
C TRP A 417 6.60 -18.19 8.47
N SER A 418 5.90 -17.26 7.83
CA SER A 418 4.43 -17.25 7.80
C SER A 418 3.87 -18.46 7.07
N TYR A 419 4.45 -18.85 5.94
CA TYR A 419 3.99 -20.00 5.18
C TYR A 419 4.08 -21.29 5.99
N PHE A 420 5.25 -21.58 6.57
CA PHE A 420 5.45 -22.80 7.35
C PHE A 420 4.76 -22.79 8.72
N SER A 421 4.35 -21.62 9.22
CA SER A 421 3.49 -21.49 10.40
C SER A 421 1.99 -21.39 10.10
N GLY A 422 1.56 -21.59 8.84
CA GLY A 422 0.14 -21.59 8.44
C GLY A 422 -0.53 -20.22 8.40
N LYS A 423 0.25 -19.15 8.32
CA LYS A 423 -0.20 -17.74 8.36
C LYS A 423 -0.09 -17.01 7.02
N ALA A 424 0.49 -17.63 5.99
CA ALA A 424 0.54 -17.09 4.64
C ALA A 424 0.41 -18.17 3.56
N THR A 425 0.05 -17.75 2.34
CA THR A 425 0.00 -18.59 1.13
C THR A 425 0.73 -17.91 -0.03
N PRO A 426 1.39 -18.65 -0.93
CA PRO A 426 1.94 -18.06 -2.15
C PRO A 426 0.82 -17.54 -3.06
N ALA A 427 1.09 -16.46 -3.78
CA ALA A 427 0.17 -15.84 -4.73
C ALA A 427 0.91 -15.26 -5.94
N THR A 428 0.16 -14.72 -6.89
CA THR A 428 0.69 -14.05 -8.08
C THR A 428 0.40 -12.56 -8.08
N ILE A 429 1.33 -11.80 -8.65
CA ILE A 429 1.23 -10.36 -8.85
C ILE A 429 1.74 -10.01 -10.26
N ALA A 430 0.95 -9.24 -11.00
CA ALA A 430 1.34 -8.70 -12.30
C ALA A 430 2.35 -7.58 -12.03
N TYR A 431 3.62 -7.88 -12.26
CA TYR A 431 4.74 -7.05 -11.82
C TYR A 431 5.69 -6.72 -12.96
N THR A 432 6.30 -5.55 -12.88
CA THR A 432 7.40 -5.12 -13.74
C THR A 432 8.53 -4.52 -12.90
N TYR A 433 9.75 -4.99 -13.12
CA TYR A 433 10.97 -4.35 -12.61
C TYR A 433 11.61 -3.59 -13.77
N ALA A 434 11.91 -2.30 -13.57
CA ALA A 434 12.65 -1.50 -14.53
C ALA A 434 13.93 -0.99 -13.86
N ASP A 435 15.05 -1.24 -14.53
CA ASP A 435 16.37 -0.78 -14.16
C ASP A 435 16.67 0.50 -14.94
N LEU A 436 16.80 1.64 -14.25
CA LEU A 436 16.86 2.95 -14.90
C LEU A 436 18.05 3.11 -15.83
N ALA A 437 19.13 2.37 -15.60
CA ALA A 437 20.32 2.40 -16.43
C ALA A 437 20.28 1.41 -17.60
N HIS A 438 19.21 0.61 -17.75
CA HIS A 438 19.09 -0.35 -18.83
C HIS A 438 18.55 0.30 -20.13
N PRO A 439 19.16 0.11 -21.31
CA PRO A 439 18.77 0.78 -22.56
C PRO A 439 17.32 0.56 -23.01
N ALA A 440 16.71 -0.57 -22.62
CA ALA A 440 15.32 -0.87 -22.95
C ALA A 440 14.28 -0.20 -22.03
N THR A 441 14.71 0.47 -20.96
CA THR A 441 13.83 1.06 -19.95
C THR A 441 12.85 2.10 -20.50
N PRO A 442 13.23 3.02 -21.41
CA PRO A 442 12.27 3.93 -22.02
C PRO A 442 11.08 3.22 -22.69
N VAL A 443 11.35 2.13 -23.41
CA VAL A 443 10.29 1.31 -24.06
C VAL A 443 9.44 0.59 -23.02
N GLN A 444 10.04 0.12 -21.94
CA GLN A 444 9.34 -0.53 -20.84
C GLN A 444 8.39 0.45 -20.13
N LEU A 445 8.85 1.67 -19.82
CA LEU A 445 8.05 2.73 -19.21
C LEU A 445 6.91 3.17 -20.12
N ALA A 446 7.17 3.37 -21.42
CA ALA A 446 6.11 3.70 -22.38
C ALA A 446 5.03 2.62 -22.45
N ARG A 447 5.42 1.33 -22.43
CA ARG A 447 4.47 0.21 -22.39
C ARG A 447 3.66 0.18 -21.08
N LEU A 448 4.32 0.43 -19.94
CA LEU A 448 3.63 0.55 -18.66
C LEU A 448 2.59 1.66 -18.69
N LEU A 449 2.97 2.85 -19.15
CA LEU A 449 2.09 4.02 -19.23
C LEU A 449 0.90 3.80 -20.15
N ALA A 450 1.11 3.16 -21.30
CA ALA A 450 0.05 2.89 -22.27
C ALA A 450 -0.94 1.81 -21.79
N ARG A 451 -0.44 0.75 -21.12
CA ARG A 451 -1.27 -0.39 -20.73
C ARG A 451 -1.90 -0.27 -19.35
N ARG A 452 -1.18 0.31 -18.38
CA ARG A 452 -1.57 0.43 -16.97
C ARG A 452 -2.16 -0.87 -16.39
N ASP A 453 -1.58 -1.99 -16.81
CA ASP A 453 -2.10 -3.35 -16.59
C ASP A 453 -1.32 -4.11 -15.50
N ARG A 454 -0.37 -3.45 -14.84
CA ARG A 454 0.41 -4.02 -13.74
C ARG A 454 -0.23 -3.71 -12.39
N ASP A 455 -0.13 -4.67 -11.48
CA ASP A 455 -0.53 -4.50 -10.08
C ASP A 455 0.47 -3.61 -9.35
N ALA A 456 1.76 -3.85 -9.59
CA ALA A 456 2.85 -3.08 -9.03
C ALA A 456 4.03 -3.02 -10.00
N PHE A 457 4.89 -2.03 -9.84
CA PHE A 457 6.18 -1.99 -10.52
C PHE A 457 7.24 -1.37 -9.60
N CYS A 458 8.49 -1.64 -9.91
CA CYS A 458 9.63 -1.04 -9.23
C CYS A 458 10.53 -0.34 -10.24
N LEU A 459 11.02 0.84 -9.86
CA LEU A 459 12.00 1.62 -10.62
C LEU A 459 13.27 1.72 -9.77
N ASN A 460 14.29 0.93 -10.09
CA ASN A 460 15.53 0.91 -9.31
C ASN A 460 16.69 1.45 -10.15
N ASP A 461 17.66 2.07 -9.49
CA ASP A 461 18.91 2.50 -10.11
C ASP A 461 19.97 1.43 -9.89
N THR A 462 20.62 1.00 -10.98
CA THR A 462 21.87 0.23 -10.89
C THR A 462 22.91 0.92 -11.75
N GLU A 463 24.16 0.94 -11.31
CA GLU A 463 25.22 1.54 -12.11
C GLU A 463 25.37 0.79 -13.45
N SER A 464 24.89 1.43 -14.52
CA SER A 464 25.33 1.14 -15.88
C SER A 464 25.85 2.44 -16.49
N ALA A 465 27.02 2.35 -17.12
CA ALA A 465 27.76 3.49 -17.67
C ALA A 465 27.15 4.08 -18.97
N GLU A 466 25.94 3.67 -19.34
CA GLU A 466 25.37 3.93 -20.67
C GLU A 466 24.42 5.15 -20.73
N VAL A 467 23.81 5.57 -19.62
CA VAL A 467 22.84 6.69 -19.59
C VAL A 467 23.21 7.70 -18.50
N SER A 468 23.21 8.99 -18.83
CA SER A 468 23.56 10.03 -17.86
C SER A 468 22.47 10.20 -16.77
N ILE A 469 22.89 10.51 -15.55
CA ILE A 469 21.98 10.73 -14.40
C ILE A 469 20.87 11.78 -14.70
N PRO A 470 21.14 12.92 -15.36
CA PRO A 470 20.09 13.89 -15.71
C PRO A 470 19.03 13.34 -16.67
N GLU A 471 19.41 12.52 -17.64
CA GLU A 471 18.48 11.90 -18.59
C GLU A 471 17.58 10.88 -17.88
N GLN A 472 18.15 10.07 -16.98
CA GLN A 472 17.37 9.14 -16.17
C GLN A 472 16.34 9.88 -15.30
N HIS A 473 16.76 10.98 -14.67
CA HIS A 473 15.89 11.81 -13.84
C HIS A 473 14.74 12.46 -14.63
N ALA A 474 15.03 13.01 -15.82
CA ALA A 474 14.02 13.60 -16.68
C ALA A 474 12.99 12.55 -17.15
N MET A 475 13.46 11.38 -17.60
CA MET A 475 12.61 10.26 -18.02
C MET A 475 11.71 9.78 -16.87
N LEU A 476 12.27 9.63 -15.67
CA LEU A 476 11.53 9.20 -14.49
C LEU A 476 10.44 10.20 -14.11
N THR A 477 10.79 11.49 -14.06
CA THR A 477 9.85 12.57 -13.74
C THR A 477 8.72 12.64 -14.77
N GLU A 478 9.01 12.54 -16.07
CA GLU A 478 7.99 12.50 -17.12
C GLU A 478 7.04 11.31 -16.94
N PHE A 479 7.59 10.11 -16.76
CA PHE A 479 6.81 8.89 -16.58
C PHE A 479 5.94 8.95 -15.32
N LEU A 480 6.50 9.32 -14.17
CA LEU A 480 5.76 9.33 -12.90
C LEU A 480 4.70 10.43 -12.86
N THR A 481 4.98 11.61 -13.44
CA THR A 481 3.99 12.68 -13.60
C THR A 481 2.82 12.21 -14.46
N ALA A 482 3.09 11.55 -15.58
CA ALA A 482 2.04 11.03 -16.46
C ALA A 482 1.29 9.86 -15.82
N TYR A 483 1.98 8.99 -15.07
CA TYR A 483 1.36 7.81 -14.46
C TYR A 483 0.51 8.18 -13.24
N PHE A 484 0.98 9.12 -12.41
CA PHE A 484 0.35 9.55 -11.15
C PHE A 484 0.18 11.08 -11.09
N PRO A 485 -0.67 11.65 -11.96
CA PRO A 485 -0.77 13.10 -12.09
C PRO A 485 -1.57 13.77 -10.96
N PHE A 486 -2.42 13.02 -10.26
CA PHE A 486 -3.26 13.55 -9.18
C PHE A 486 -2.48 13.60 -7.87
N ARG A 487 -2.55 14.75 -7.19
CA ARG A 487 -1.84 15.00 -5.93
C ARG A 487 -2.45 14.19 -4.79
N ALA A 488 -1.61 13.73 -3.88
CA ALA A 488 -2.05 13.16 -2.60
C ALA A 488 -2.56 14.28 -1.67
N PRO A 489 -3.48 13.99 -0.73
CA PRO A 489 -4.10 15.00 0.12
C PRO A 489 -3.14 15.64 1.14
N PHE A 490 -2.00 15.01 1.40
CA PHE A 490 -0.93 15.48 2.30
C PHE A 490 0.24 16.14 1.56
N GLU A 491 0.04 16.57 0.31
CA GLU A 491 1.01 17.42 -0.39
C GLU A 491 0.73 18.89 -0.11
N LEU A 492 1.73 19.59 0.43
CA LEU A 492 1.65 21.01 0.73
C LEU A 492 1.47 21.87 -0.53
N PRO A 493 0.85 23.05 -0.43
CA PRO A 493 0.84 24.04 -1.52
C PRO A 493 2.26 24.32 -2.06
N ALA A 494 2.37 24.58 -3.36
CA ALA A 494 3.66 24.68 -4.06
C ALA A 494 4.56 25.82 -3.54
N ASP A 495 3.96 26.93 -3.08
CA ASP A 495 4.66 28.04 -2.45
C ASP A 495 5.26 27.65 -1.10
N VAL A 496 4.53 26.89 -0.28
CA VAL A 496 5.00 26.37 1.01
C VAL A 496 6.09 25.32 0.79
N GLU A 497 5.92 24.42 -0.17
CA GLU A 497 6.93 23.43 -0.58
C GLU A 497 8.24 24.14 -1.00
N ALA A 498 8.15 25.18 -1.84
CA ALA A 498 9.31 25.93 -2.31
C ALA A 498 10.07 26.67 -1.19
N GLU A 499 9.36 27.12 -0.14
CA GLU A 499 10.00 27.67 1.05
C GLU A 499 10.73 26.58 1.85
N ARG A 500 10.05 25.45 2.12
CA ARG A 500 10.61 24.33 2.89
C ARG A 500 11.79 23.66 2.17
N ALA A 501 11.79 23.62 0.85
CA ALA A 501 12.87 23.09 0.02
C ALA A 501 14.21 23.84 0.17
N ARG A 502 14.23 25.01 0.85
CA ARG A 502 15.47 25.72 1.21
C ARG A 502 16.19 25.13 2.43
N HIS A 503 15.56 24.18 3.12
CA HIS A 503 16.07 23.54 4.31
C HIS A 503 16.33 22.05 4.06
N THR A 504 17.28 21.46 4.79
CA THR A 504 17.49 20.00 4.78
C THR A 504 16.28 19.28 5.36
N ALA A 505 16.03 18.04 4.92
CA ALA A 505 14.97 17.21 5.48
C ALA A 505 15.12 17.02 7.00
N THR A 506 16.37 16.93 7.48
CA THR A 506 16.74 16.88 8.91
C THR A 506 16.39 18.18 9.66
N ALA A 507 16.65 19.35 9.06
CA ALA A 507 16.29 20.64 9.65
C ALA A 507 14.76 20.80 9.77
N LEU A 508 14.01 20.38 8.74
CA LEU A 508 12.55 20.38 8.75
C LEU A 508 11.98 19.47 9.85
N ALA A 509 12.54 18.27 10.00
CA ALA A 509 12.17 17.35 11.08
C ALA A 509 12.43 17.94 12.46
N SER A 510 13.59 18.56 12.66
CA SER A 510 13.96 19.20 13.93
C SER A 510 13.06 20.36 14.32
N ALA A 511 12.48 21.05 13.33
CA ALA A 511 11.54 22.15 13.54
C ALA A 511 10.10 21.68 13.78
N SER A 512 9.68 20.58 13.13
CA SER A 512 8.27 20.18 13.06
C SER A 512 7.91 19.01 13.99
N LEU A 513 8.86 18.12 14.31
CA LEU A 513 8.59 16.95 15.15
C LEU A 513 8.81 17.27 16.64
N PRO A 514 7.99 16.71 17.55
CA PRO A 514 8.19 16.89 18.98
C PRO A 514 9.59 16.46 19.42
N ARG A 515 10.26 17.30 20.21
CA ARG A 515 11.49 16.92 20.90
C ARG A 515 11.16 15.84 21.91
N HIS A 516 11.84 14.70 21.84
CA HIS A 516 11.75 13.69 22.90
C HIS A 516 12.36 14.23 24.18
N ALA A 517 11.71 13.94 25.31
CA ALA A 517 12.37 14.03 26.61
C ALA A 517 13.53 13.03 26.60
N THR A 518 14.75 13.51 26.82
CA THR A 518 15.90 12.63 27.04
C THR A 518 15.54 11.69 28.20
N PRO A 519 15.72 10.36 28.09
CA PRO A 519 15.59 9.52 29.26
C PRO A 519 16.54 10.06 30.33
N ALA A 520 15.97 10.44 31.48
CA ALA A 520 16.71 11.03 32.57
C ALA A 520 17.92 10.13 32.85
N ALA A 521 19.13 10.69 32.73
CA ALA A 521 20.35 9.98 33.08
C ALA A 521 20.16 9.39 34.48
N ALA A 522 20.26 8.07 34.59
CA ALA A 522 20.20 7.39 35.87
C ALA A 522 21.20 8.09 36.80
N ARG A 523 20.69 8.75 37.84
CA ARG A 523 21.54 9.31 38.88
C ARG A 523 22.36 8.14 39.44
N PRO A 524 23.69 8.26 39.56
CA PRO A 524 24.46 7.23 40.24
C PRO A 524 23.92 7.13 41.67
N SER A 525 23.49 5.94 42.06
CA SER A 525 23.15 5.62 43.44
C SER A 525 24.36 5.91 44.31
N ARG A 526 24.29 6.99 45.09
CA ARG A 526 25.10 7.13 46.29
C ARG A 526 24.46 6.26 47.37
N ASP A 527 25.35 5.70 48.18
CA ASP A 527 25.10 5.06 49.48
C ASP A 527 24.83 3.54 49.45
N GLY A 528 25.94 2.81 49.43
CA GLY A 528 26.08 1.48 50.01
C GLY A 528 27.32 1.50 50.91
N GLN A 529 27.21 2.16 52.05
CA GLN A 529 28.22 2.21 53.10
C GLN A 529 28.38 0.80 53.69
N VAL A 530 29.63 0.33 53.71
CA VAL A 530 30.05 -0.97 54.23
C VAL A 530 29.91 -0.95 55.75
N ASP A 531 29.06 -1.82 56.30
CA ASP A 531 29.08 -2.17 57.73
C ASP A 531 29.29 -3.68 57.92
N GLY A 532 30.52 -3.99 58.37
CA GLY A 532 30.82 -4.85 59.51
C GLY A 532 30.26 -6.28 59.53
N ALA A 533 31.08 -7.22 59.05
CA ALA A 533 30.95 -8.64 59.39
C ALA A 533 31.39 -8.91 60.85
N ILE A 534 30.51 -9.57 61.61
CA ILE A 534 30.80 -10.36 62.82
C ILE A 534 30.35 -11.78 62.45
N GLY A 535 31.08 -12.87 62.61
CA GLY A 535 32.34 -13.13 63.29
C GLY A 535 32.29 -14.63 63.64
N ASP A 536 33.34 -15.38 63.33
CA ASP A 536 33.51 -16.75 63.84
C ASP A 536 35.00 -16.98 64.09
N ARG A 537 35.35 -17.08 65.38
CA ARG A 537 36.41 -17.94 65.95
C ARG A 537 36.68 -17.59 67.41
N GLU A 538 36.24 -18.47 68.28
CA GLU A 538 36.93 -18.86 69.52
C GLU A 538 38.03 -19.91 69.18
N PRO A 539 38.95 -20.34 70.10
CA PRO A 539 39.24 -19.85 71.45
C PRO A 539 40.76 -19.82 71.83
N VAL A 540 41.01 -19.49 73.11
CA VAL A 540 42.16 -19.81 74.01
C VAL A 540 43.54 -19.16 73.75
N GLY A 541 44.03 -18.45 74.78
CA GLY A 541 45.45 -18.10 74.96
C GLY A 541 45.66 -16.88 75.82
#